data_AF-A0A6B0GXM4-F1
#
_entry.id   AF-A0A6B0GXM4-F1
#
_cell.length_a   1.000
_cell.length_b   1.000
_cell.length_c   1.000
_cell.angle_alpha   90.00
_cell.angle_beta   90.00
_cell.angle_gamma   90.00
#
_symmetry.space_group_name_H-M   'P 1'
#
loop_
_entity.id
_entity.type
_entity.pdbx_description
1 polymer ?
#
loop_
_entity_poly.entity_id
_entity_poly.type
_entity_poly.pdbx_seq_one_letter_code
_entity_poly.pdbx_strand_id
1 'polypeptide(L)'
;MSVRIAEEDLLDDIRRVAEEVGETPRILDYREHGNHSTATFGSRFGSWNEAVEAAGLTPNRLDAPRLSNADIARSVRACANAIGHPPRCRDLGGEWVGRRTVQRRFGSLDAGLQAAGLDPEQKPTEAGGPRATGPDHHRYIPNEELLADLRAGYEFLGYPPRSNDVDAFGEYSSAVYTRRFGSWGEALDAAGIPRPPHLQDGGEEA
;
A
#
# COMPACT_ATOMS: atom_id res chain seq x y z
N MET A 1 -10.63 16.31 -44.33
CA MET A 1 -9.46 15.48 -44.65
C MET A 1 -8.74 15.22 -43.34
N SER A 2 -8.84 14.01 -42.78
CA SER A 2 -8.06 13.67 -41.58
C SER A 2 -6.61 13.46 -42.00
N VAL A 3 -5.73 14.37 -41.57
CA VAL A 3 -4.28 14.21 -41.71
C VAL A 3 -3.91 12.93 -40.95
N ARG A 4 -3.49 11.90 -41.68
CA ARG A 4 -2.90 10.72 -41.06
C ARG A 4 -1.51 11.12 -40.60
N ILE A 5 -1.35 11.27 -39.30
CA ILE A 5 -0.03 11.38 -38.67
C ILE A 5 0.72 10.06 -38.92
N ALA A 6 1.98 10.15 -39.32
CA ALA A 6 2.82 8.97 -39.53
C ALA A 6 3.14 8.34 -38.17
N GLU A 7 3.33 7.03 -38.16
CA GLU A 7 3.67 6.32 -36.92
C GLU A 7 5.03 6.77 -36.40
N GLU A 8 5.98 7.08 -37.29
CA GLU A 8 7.28 7.67 -36.94
C GLU A 8 7.15 8.99 -36.18
N ASP A 9 6.32 9.93 -36.65
CA ASP A 9 6.12 11.23 -35.98
C ASP A 9 5.60 11.03 -34.53
N LEU A 10 4.74 10.04 -34.32
CA LEU A 10 4.19 9.69 -33.00
C LEU A 10 5.29 9.12 -32.08
N LEU A 11 6.19 8.30 -32.62
CA LEU A 11 7.29 7.72 -31.85
C LEU A 11 8.36 8.77 -31.52
N ASP A 12 8.65 9.68 -32.45
CA ASP A 12 9.60 10.78 -32.22
C ASP A 12 9.08 11.76 -31.17
N ASP A 13 7.77 12.03 -31.15
CA ASP A 13 7.20 12.86 -30.09
C ASP A 13 7.25 12.16 -28.71
N ILE A 14 7.09 10.83 -28.66
CA ILE A 14 7.32 10.06 -27.41
C ILE A 14 8.78 10.23 -26.96
N ARG A 15 9.75 10.11 -27.86
CA ARG A 15 11.18 10.26 -27.54
C ARG A 15 11.51 11.68 -27.07
N ARG A 16 10.99 12.69 -27.74
CA ARG A 16 11.16 14.10 -27.36
C ARG A 16 10.62 14.35 -25.96
N VAL A 17 9.41 13.86 -25.65
CA VAL A 17 8.84 13.98 -24.31
C VAL A 17 9.67 13.21 -23.28
N ALA A 18 10.25 12.05 -23.66
CA ALA A 18 11.16 11.32 -22.79
C ALA A 18 12.42 12.10 -22.46
N GLU A 19 12.98 12.84 -23.42
CA GLU A 19 14.13 13.72 -23.20
C GLU A 19 13.77 14.93 -22.34
N GLU A 20 12.58 15.51 -22.53
CA GLU A 20 12.10 16.66 -21.76
C GLU A 20 11.85 16.31 -20.29
N VAL A 21 11.28 15.14 -20.04
CA VAL A 21 10.99 14.64 -18.68
C VAL A 21 12.22 13.95 -18.07
N GLY A 22 13.19 13.53 -18.89
CA GLY A 22 14.42 12.84 -18.49
C GLY A 22 14.25 11.36 -18.14
N GLU A 23 13.08 10.79 -18.38
CA GLU A 23 12.75 9.37 -18.17
C GLU A 23 11.70 8.89 -19.19
N THR A 24 11.41 7.58 -19.22
CA THR A 24 10.35 7.07 -20.12
C THR A 24 8.98 7.63 -19.69
N PRO A 25 8.29 8.39 -20.56
CA PRO A 25 7.09 9.12 -20.17
C PRO A 25 5.93 8.15 -19.94
N ARG A 26 5.09 8.46 -18.96
CA ARG A 26 3.79 7.80 -18.79
C ARG A 26 2.73 8.57 -19.58
N ILE A 27 1.53 8.00 -19.67
CA ILE A 27 0.38 8.65 -20.30
C ILE A 27 0.12 10.06 -19.75
N LEU A 28 0.34 10.27 -18.45
CA LEU A 28 0.10 11.58 -17.83
C LEU A 28 1.16 12.60 -18.25
N ASP A 29 2.44 12.24 -18.18
CA ASP A 29 3.54 13.12 -18.61
C ASP A 29 3.38 13.46 -20.10
N TYR A 30 3.00 12.49 -20.93
CA TYR A 30 2.74 12.72 -22.35
C TYR A 30 1.49 13.57 -22.62
N ARG A 31 0.49 13.59 -21.74
CA ARG A 31 -0.66 14.50 -21.88
C ARG A 31 -0.30 15.96 -21.59
N GLU A 32 0.69 16.18 -20.75
CA GLU A 32 1.14 17.52 -20.36
C GLU A 32 2.17 18.08 -21.35
N HIS A 33 3.06 17.23 -21.86
CA HIS A 33 4.20 17.64 -22.69
C HIS A 33 4.10 17.20 -24.17
N GLY A 34 3.21 16.26 -24.50
CA GLY A 34 3.07 15.69 -25.83
C GLY A 34 2.19 16.51 -26.77
N ASN A 35 2.43 16.37 -28.07
CA ASN A 35 1.74 17.11 -29.11
C ASN A 35 0.57 16.33 -29.75
N HIS A 36 0.37 15.07 -29.35
CA HIS A 36 -0.64 14.21 -29.94
C HIS A 36 -1.61 13.62 -28.91
N SER A 37 -2.80 13.22 -29.36
CA SER A 37 -3.78 12.59 -28.48
C SER A 37 -3.34 11.19 -28.06
N THR A 38 -3.37 10.91 -26.75
CA THR A 38 -3.13 9.57 -26.18
C THR A 38 -4.01 8.47 -26.79
N ALA A 39 -5.21 8.81 -27.28
CA ALA A 39 -6.10 7.86 -27.96
C ALA A 39 -5.56 7.36 -29.32
N THR A 40 -4.75 8.18 -29.99
CA THR A 40 -4.09 7.84 -31.26
C THR A 40 -3.13 6.67 -31.08
N PHE A 41 -2.42 6.62 -29.95
CA PHE A 41 -1.46 5.55 -29.66
C PHE A 41 -2.12 4.19 -29.45
N GLY A 42 -3.23 4.13 -28.70
CA GLY A 42 -4.01 2.90 -28.56
C GLY A 42 -4.61 2.40 -29.88
N SER A 43 -5.00 3.32 -30.77
CA SER A 43 -5.60 2.96 -32.06
C SER A 43 -4.58 2.48 -33.09
N ARG A 44 -3.32 2.96 -33.02
CA ARG A 44 -2.25 2.66 -33.99
C ARG A 44 -1.32 1.54 -33.53
N PHE A 45 -0.94 1.55 -32.26
CA PHE A 45 0.04 0.64 -31.69
C PHE A 45 -0.59 -0.41 -30.77
N GLY A 46 -1.91 -0.41 -30.60
CA GLY A 46 -2.64 -1.30 -29.68
C GLY A 46 -2.73 -0.75 -28.27
N SER A 47 -1.60 -0.29 -27.72
CA SER A 47 -1.53 0.30 -26.39
C SER A 47 -0.40 1.33 -26.28
N TRP A 48 -0.46 2.16 -25.23
CA TRP A 48 0.63 3.09 -24.91
C TRP A 48 1.96 2.38 -24.68
N ASN A 49 1.95 1.23 -24.00
CA ASN A 49 3.17 0.49 -23.71
C ASN A 49 3.80 -0.07 -24.99
N GLU A 50 2.99 -0.56 -25.93
CA GLU A 50 3.47 -1.00 -27.26
C GLU A 50 4.04 0.18 -28.06
N ALA A 51 3.43 1.37 -27.97
CA ALA A 51 3.99 2.57 -28.59
C ALA A 51 5.34 2.98 -27.98
N VAL A 52 5.48 2.89 -26.65
CA VAL A 52 6.73 3.19 -25.94
C VAL A 52 7.82 2.17 -26.28
N GLU A 53 7.47 0.88 -26.41
CA GLU A 53 8.40 -0.15 -26.92
C GLU A 53 8.82 0.10 -28.35
N ALA A 54 7.88 0.47 -29.23
CA ALA A 54 8.15 0.84 -30.61
C ALA A 54 9.04 2.09 -30.70
N ALA A 55 8.95 3.00 -29.73
CA ALA A 55 9.83 4.16 -29.60
C ALA A 55 11.25 3.78 -29.15
N GLY A 56 11.50 2.52 -28.79
CA GLY A 56 12.79 2.03 -28.29
C GLY A 56 13.01 2.31 -26.80
N LEU A 57 11.95 2.66 -26.07
CA LEU A 57 11.98 2.95 -24.64
C LEU A 57 11.42 1.75 -23.85
N THR A 58 11.77 1.67 -22.57
CA THR A 58 11.28 0.58 -21.70
C THR A 58 9.93 0.97 -21.09
N PRO A 59 8.81 0.32 -21.45
CA PRO A 59 7.49 0.73 -20.99
C PRO A 59 7.30 0.56 -19.48
N ASN A 60 6.60 1.53 -18.90
CA ASN A 60 6.23 1.54 -17.49
C ASN A 60 5.06 0.55 -17.26
N ARG A 61 5.32 -0.77 -17.29
CA ARG A 61 4.30 -1.85 -17.20
C ARG A 61 3.56 -1.97 -15.85
N LEU A 62 3.56 -0.95 -14.99
CA LEU A 62 2.88 -0.95 -13.70
C LEU A 62 2.17 0.39 -13.47
N ASP A 63 0.85 0.34 -13.28
CA ASP A 63 -0.01 1.43 -12.78
C ASP A 63 0.32 1.86 -11.33
N ALA A 64 1.59 2.13 -11.02
CA ALA A 64 2.00 2.68 -9.73
C ALA A 64 2.99 3.83 -9.91
N PRO A 65 2.70 5.04 -9.39
CA PRO A 65 3.65 6.15 -9.45
C PRO A 65 4.90 5.87 -8.61
N ARG A 66 6.06 6.17 -9.24
CA ARG A 66 7.23 6.87 -8.69
C ARG A 66 8.06 6.27 -7.55
N LEU A 67 8.21 4.95 -7.42
CA LEU A 67 9.10 4.38 -6.42
C LEU A 67 9.79 3.10 -6.93
N SER A 68 11.07 3.19 -7.33
CA SER A 68 11.87 1.99 -7.60
C SER A 68 12.08 1.19 -6.31
N ASN A 69 12.49 -0.08 -6.41
CA ASN A 69 12.86 -0.87 -5.23
C ASN A 69 13.89 -0.11 -4.37
N ALA A 70 14.85 0.54 -5.02
CA ALA A 70 15.87 1.32 -4.35
C ALA A 70 15.28 2.54 -3.64
N ASP A 71 14.28 3.21 -4.22
CA ASP A 71 13.64 4.38 -3.59
C ASP A 71 12.74 3.97 -2.42
N ILE A 72 12.04 2.84 -2.52
CA ILE A 72 11.25 2.27 -1.42
C ILE A 72 12.18 1.87 -0.28
N ALA A 73 13.26 1.15 -0.58
CA ALA A 73 14.28 0.78 0.40
C ALA A 73 14.93 2.02 1.04
N ARG A 74 15.19 3.08 0.26
CA ARG A 74 15.73 4.36 0.76
C ARG A 74 14.75 5.06 1.70
N SER A 75 13.47 5.09 1.36
CA SER A 75 12.43 5.68 2.22
C SER A 75 12.25 4.88 3.52
N VAL A 76 12.24 3.55 3.44
CA VAL A 76 12.19 2.66 4.61
C VAL A 76 13.41 2.88 5.52
N ARG A 77 14.61 3.03 4.94
CA ARG A 77 15.83 3.35 5.69
C ARG A 77 15.79 4.75 6.32
N ALA A 78 15.28 5.74 5.60
CA ALA A 78 15.13 7.11 6.11
C ALA A 78 14.16 7.15 7.30
N CYS A 79 13.04 6.43 7.21
CA CYS A 79 12.11 6.22 8.31
C CYS A 79 12.81 5.59 9.52
N ALA A 80 13.59 4.52 9.32
CA ALA A 80 14.34 3.86 10.39
C ALA A 80 15.30 4.80 11.11
N ASN A 81 16.01 5.64 10.35
CA ASN A 81 16.93 6.63 10.90
C ASN A 81 16.19 7.72 11.70
N ALA A 82 15.00 8.13 11.25
CA ALA A 82 14.19 9.14 11.92
C ALA A 82 13.61 8.63 13.26
N ILE A 83 13.17 7.38 13.32
CA ILE A 83 12.57 6.77 14.52
C ILE A 83 13.59 6.04 15.41
N GLY A 84 14.84 5.90 14.96
CA GLY A 84 15.93 5.29 15.71
C GLY A 84 15.89 3.76 15.79
N HIS A 85 15.00 3.11 15.03
CA HIS A 85 14.86 1.66 14.97
C HIS A 85 14.25 1.21 13.63
N PRO A 86 14.38 -0.06 13.22
CA PRO A 86 13.72 -0.55 12.02
C PRO A 86 12.18 -0.36 12.10
N PRO A 87 11.52 0.15 11.04
CA PRO A 87 10.12 0.52 11.09
C PRO A 87 9.19 -0.71 11.13
N ARG A 88 8.13 -0.59 11.92
CA ARG A 88 6.98 -1.50 11.96
C ARG A 88 5.91 -1.09 10.96
N CYS A 89 4.86 -1.90 10.84
CA CYS A 89 3.74 -1.63 9.94
C CYS A 89 3.11 -0.24 10.15
N ARG A 90 3.03 0.22 11.42
CA ARG A 90 2.45 1.51 11.81
C ARG A 90 3.39 2.70 11.61
N ASP A 91 4.70 2.46 11.62
CA ASP A 91 5.71 3.51 11.45
C ASP A 91 5.82 3.95 9.98
N LEU A 92 5.25 3.17 9.04
CA LEU A 92 5.24 3.42 7.60
C LEU A 92 3.92 4.03 7.12
N GLY A 93 3.97 5.23 6.56
CA GLY A 93 2.84 5.98 6.03
C GLY A 93 3.04 7.48 6.19
N GLY A 94 2.12 8.29 5.65
CA GLY A 94 2.23 9.76 5.69
C GLY A 94 3.42 10.27 4.88
N GLU A 95 4.46 10.77 5.57
CA GLU A 95 5.71 11.28 4.97
C GLU A 95 6.58 10.17 4.36
N TRP A 96 6.37 8.91 4.77
CA TRP A 96 7.13 7.74 4.30
C TRP A 96 6.31 6.86 3.36
N VAL A 97 6.99 5.97 2.64
CA VAL A 97 6.33 4.93 1.84
C VAL A 97 5.42 4.07 2.70
N GLY A 98 4.17 3.93 2.29
CA GLY A 98 3.19 3.13 3.03
C GLY A 98 3.50 1.64 2.99
N ARG A 99 3.13 0.92 4.06
CA ARG A 99 3.27 -0.53 4.22
C ARG A 99 2.81 -1.32 2.98
N ARG A 100 1.65 -0.97 2.42
CA ARG A 100 1.07 -1.65 1.24
C ARG A 100 1.98 -1.55 0.01
N THR A 101 2.70 -0.45 -0.15
CA THR A 101 3.67 -0.25 -1.24
C THR A 101 4.89 -1.14 -1.05
N VAL A 102 5.41 -1.23 0.18
CA VAL A 102 6.53 -2.12 0.53
C VAL A 102 6.16 -3.60 0.31
N GLN A 103 5.01 -4.04 0.84
CA GLN A 103 4.54 -5.41 0.69
C GLN A 103 4.29 -5.80 -0.77
N ARG A 104 3.62 -4.94 -1.55
CA ARG A 104 3.38 -5.20 -2.98
C ARG A 104 4.66 -5.33 -3.78
N ARG A 105 5.73 -4.66 -3.35
CA ARG A 105 6.99 -4.65 -4.11
C ARG A 105 7.98 -5.73 -3.67
N PHE A 106 8.05 -6.04 -2.38
CA PHE A 106 9.02 -6.97 -1.80
C PHE A 106 8.40 -8.27 -1.29
N GLY A 107 7.08 -8.43 -1.38
CA GLY A 107 6.34 -9.60 -0.90
C GLY A 107 5.98 -9.53 0.60
N SER A 108 6.82 -8.89 1.42
CA SER A 108 6.56 -8.68 2.84
C SER A 108 7.26 -7.42 3.36
N LEU A 109 6.87 -6.96 4.56
CA LEU A 109 7.59 -5.86 5.23
C LEU A 109 9.02 -6.27 5.58
N ASP A 110 9.22 -7.51 6.04
CA ASP A 110 10.55 -8.02 6.41
C ASP A 110 11.49 -8.09 5.21
N ALA A 111 10.99 -8.54 4.06
CA ALA A 111 11.75 -8.50 2.81
C ALA A 111 12.08 -7.06 2.38
N GLY A 112 11.18 -6.11 2.63
CA GLY A 112 11.43 -4.68 2.40
C GLY A 112 12.48 -4.09 3.34
N LEU A 113 12.50 -4.49 4.61
CA LEU A 113 13.50 -4.09 5.59
C LEU A 113 14.88 -4.66 5.24
N GLN A 114 14.94 -5.94 4.87
CA GLN A 114 16.16 -6.59 4.40
C GLN A 114 16.68 -5.90 3.13
N ALA A 115 15.80 -5.56 2.18
CA ALA A 115 16.17 -4.78 1.00
C ALA A 115 16.66 -3.36 1.35
N ALA A 116 16.16 -2.79 2.45
CA ALA A 116 16.66 -1.55 3.04
C ALA A 116 17.91 -1.73 3.90
N GLY A 117 18.52 -2.93 3.93
CA GLY A 117 19.71 -3.24 4.74
C GLY A 117 19.47 -3.13 6.25
N LEU A 118 18.21 -3.25 6.67
CA LEU A 118 17.80 -3.25 8.06
C LEU A 118 17.55 -4.69 8.49
N ASP A 119 17.95 -5.00 9.71
CA ASP A 119 17.68 -6.28 10.33
C ASP A 119 16.25 -6.28 10.89
N PRO A 120 15.32 -7.09 10.35
CA PRO A 120 13.96 -7.16 10.86
C PRO A 120 13.90 -7.68 12.30
N GLU A 121 14.96 -8.29 12.82
CA GLU A 121 15.03 -8.76 14.21
C GLU A 121 15.39 -7.64 15.21
N GLN A 122 15.88 -6.50 14.73
CA GLN A 122 16.23 -5.34 15.56
C GLN A 122 15.10 -4.33 15.71
N LYS A 123 13.89 -4.64 15.22
CA LYS A 123 12.69 -3.86 15.55
C LYS A 123 12.52 -3.84 17.06
N PRO A 124 12.08 -2.72 17.68
CA PRO A 124 11.76 -2.72 19.08
C PRO A 124 10.72 -3.81 19.34
N THR A 125 11.02 -4.69 20.28
CA THR A 125 10.05 -5.66 20.77
C THR A 125 8.80 -4.89 21.17
N GLU A 126 7.67 -5.27 20.57
CA GLU A 126 6.32 -4.81 20.91
C GLU A 126 6.26 -4.50 22.41
N ALA A 127 5.83 -3.29 22.80
CA ALA A 127 5.25 -3.13 24.12
C ALA A 127 3.87 -3.83 24.03
N GLY A 128 3.65 -5.08 24.48
CA GLY A 128 4.47 -6.00 25.28
C GLY A 128 4.12 -7.46 24.99
N GLY A 129 5.10 -8.32 24.64
CA GLY A 129 4.95 -9.79 24.67
C GLY A 129 6.01 -10.56 23.87
N PRO A 130 6.42 -11.79 24.27
CA PRO A 130 7.45 -12.56 23.57
C PRO A 130 6.95 -13.13 22.22
N ARG A 131 7.81 -13.12 21.20
CA ARG A 131 7.52 -13.55 19.82
C ARG A 131 7.34 -15.07 19.72
N ALA A 132 6.15 -15.53 19.35
CA ALA A 132 5.92 -16.90 18.89
C ALA A 132 6.20 -16.98 17.38
N THR A 133 7.27 -17.69 16.98
CA THR A 133 7.64 -17.93 15.59
C THR A 133 7.02 -19.24 15.08
N GLY A 134 6.14 -19.20 14.07
CA GLY A 134 5.62 -20.40 13.41
C GLY A 134 4.44 -20.14 12.46
N PRO A 135 4.15 -21.05 11.50
CA PRO A 135 3.18 -20.85 10.40
C PRO A 135 1.69 -20.75 10.83
N ASP A 136 1.41 -20.56 12.12
CA ASP A 136 0.06 -20.56 12.72
C ASP A 136 -0.15 -19.31 13.63
N HIS A 137 0.33 -18.14 13.19
CA HIS A 137 0.31 -16.90 13.98
C HIS A 137 -1.10 -16.45 14.44
N HIS A 138 -2.17 -16.78 13.72
CA HIS A 138 -3.54 -16.39 14.12
C HIS A 138 -4.09 -17.16 15.32
N ARG A 139 -3.46 -18.28 15.72
CA ARG A 139 -3.95 -19.15 16.79
C ARG A 139 -3.46 -18.75 18.19
N TYR A 140 -2.43 -17.89 18.28
CA TYR A 140 -1.80 -17.50 19.54
C TYR A 140 -1.75 -15.99 19.81
N ILE A 141 -2.59 -15.19 19.14
CA ILE A 141 -2.72 -13.77 19.48
C ILE A 141 -3.44 -13.68 20.85
N PRO A 142 -2.84 -13.08 21.89
CA PRO A 142 -3.48 -12.87 23.17
C PRO A 142 -4.62 -11.86 23.05
N ASN A 143 -5.67 -12.04 23.86
CA ASN A 143 -6.84 -11.16 23.80
C ASN A 143 -6.46 -9.69 24.03
N GLU A 144 -5.56 -9.40 24.96
CA GLU A 144 -5.11 -8.03 25.26
C GLU A 144 -4.54 -7.33 24.02
N GLU A 145 -3.84 -8.06 23.14
CA GLU A 145 -3.26 -7.51 21.93
C GLU A 145 -4.32 -7.17 20.88
N LEU A 146 -5.33 -8.02 20.73
CA LEU A 146 -6.51 -7.71 19.92
C LEU A 146 -7.22 -6.46 20.47
N LEU A 147 -7.41 -6.37 21.78
CA LEU A 147 -8.05 -5.21 22.41
C LEU A 147 -7.22 -3.93 22.25
N ALA A 148 -5.89 -4.03 22.32
CA ALA A 148 -4.98 -2.91 22.08
C ALA A 148 -5.03 -2.42 20.63
N ASP A 149 -5.09 -3.32 19.64
CA ASP A 149 -5.27 -2.95 18.22
C ASP A 149 -6.61 -2.23 17.99
N LEU A 150 -7.70 -2.70 18.60
CA LEU A 150 -9.00 -2.02 18.54
C LEU A 150 -8.97 -0.61 19.15
N ARG A 151 -8.33 -0.46 20.31
CA ARG A 151 -8.17 0.86 20.97
C ARG A 151 -7.34 1.80 20.11
N ALA A 152 -6.23 1.31 19.56
CA ALA A 152 -5.39 2.05 18.64
C ALA A 152 -6.13 2.48 17.36
N GLY A 153 -6.99 1.62 16.82
CA GLY A 153 -7.86 1.95 15.69
C GLY A 153 -8.89 3.02 16.06
N TYR A 154 -9.47 2.94 17.25
CA TYR A 154 -10.41 3.95 17.75
C TYR A 154 -9.77 5.33 17.90
N GLU A 155 -8.57 5.40 18.49
CA GLU A 155 -7.81 6.65 18.63
C GLU A 155 -7.45 7.25 17.26
N PHE A 156 -7.05 6.39 16.31
CA PHE A 156 -6.66 6.83 14.97
C PHE A 156 -7.85 7.36 14.14
N LEU A 157 -8.99 6.65 14.20
CA LEU A 157 -10.17 7.03 13.42
C LEU A 157 -10.96 8.16 14.07
N GLY A 158 -10.85 8.33 15.40
CA GLY A 158 -11.64 9.30 16.16
C GLY A 158 -13.12 8.93 16.28
N TYR A 159 -13.49 7.72 15.86
CA TYR A 159 -14.83 7.15 15.98
C TYR A 159 -14.73 5.63 16.16
N PRO A 160 -15.75 4.96 16.75
CA PRO A 160 -15.71 3.52 16.99
C PRO A 160 -15.46 2.74 15.70
N PRO A 161 -14.37 1.95 15.62
CA PRO A 161 -14.03 1.22 14.41
C PRO A 161 -15.11 0.19 14.06
N ARG A 162 -15.46 0.10 12.78
CA ARG A 162 -16.26 -1.00 12.24
C ARG A 162 -15.32 -2.13 11.81
N SER A 163 -15.89 -3.33 11.66
CA SER A 163 -15.17 -4.50 11.14
C SER A 163 -14.42 -4.21 9.84
N ASN A 164 -15.06 -3.51 8.90
CA ASN A 164 -14.43 -3.14 7.63
C ASN A 164 -13.33 -2.07 7.78
N ASP A 165 -13.38 -1.24 8.83
CA ASP A 165 -12.32 -0.25 9.07
C ASP A 165 -11.04 -0.95 9.54
N VAL A 166 -11.13 -1.99 10.38
CA VAL A 166 -9.96 -2.81 10.76
C VAL A 166 -9.52 -3.77 9.65
N ASP A 167 -10.42 -4.28 8.81
CA ASP A 167 -9.99 -5.08 7.65
C ASP A 167 -9.26 -4.20 6.61
N ALA A 168 -9.60 -2.91 6.54
CA ALA A 168 -8.95 -1.96 5.64
C ALA A 168 -7.55 -1.53 6.13
N PHE A 169 -7.39 -1.31 7.45
CA PHE A 169 -6.21 -0.66 8.03
C PHE A 169 -5.52 -1.41 9.19
N GLY A 170 -6.23 -2.33 9.84
CA GLY A 170 -5.79 -3.06 11.03
C GLY A 170 -4.80 -4.19 10.75
N GLU A 171 -4.21 -4.69 11.82
CA GLU A 171 -3.25 -5.79 11.79
C GLU A 171 -3.95 -7.15 11.65
N TYR A 172 -5.14 -7.25 12.22
CA TYR A 172 -5.94 -8.46 12.29
C TYR A 172 -7.24 -8.30 11.52
N SER A 173 -7.65 -9.36 10.84
CA SER A 173 -8.99 -9.36 10.22
C SER A 173 -10.06 -9.31 11.29
N SER A 174 -11.16 -8.63 10.99
CA SER A 174 -12.38 -8.62 11.80
C SER A 174 -12.83 -10.02 12.24
N ALA A 175 -12.58 -11.03 11.40
CA ALA A 175 -12.87 -12.43 11.70
C ALA A 175 -12.12 -12.98 12.93
N VAL A 176 -10.92 -12.47 13.24
CA VAL A 176 -10.14 -12.88 14.42
C VAL A 176 -10.81 -12.39 15.70
N TYR A 177 -11.31 -11.15 15.69
CA TYR A 177 -12.07 -10.56 16.78
C TYR A 177 -13.37 -11.29 17.05
N THR A 178 -14.19 -11.49 16.01
CA THR A 178 -15.45 -12.21 16.12
C THR A 178 -15.25 -13.65 16.63
N ARG A 179 -14.24 -14.38 16.12
CA ARG A 179 -13.94 -15.73 16.61
C ARG A 179 -13.49 -15.77 18.06
N ARG A 180 -12.84 -14.71 18.55
CA ARG A 180 -12.27 -14.69 19.90
C ARG A 180 -13.23 -14.16 20.96
N PHE A 181 -14.01 -13.15 20.62
CA PHE A 181 -14.88 -12.44 21.54
C PHE A 181 -16.37 -12.77 21.32
N GLY A 182 -16.70 -13.62 20.34
CA GLY A 182 -18.07 -14.02 20.00
C GLY A 182 -18.66 -13.15 18.89
N SER A 183 -18.56 -11.83 19.05
CA SER A 183 -19.04 -10.84 18.10
C SER A 183 -18.15 -9.61 18.05
N TRP A 184 -18.33 -8.79 17.01
CA TRP A 184 -17.65 -7.49 16.90
C TRP A 184 -18.05 -6.55 18.04
N GLY A 185 -19.33 -6.54 18.43
CA GLY A 185 -19.81 -5.72 19.55
C GLY A 185 -19.18 -6.10 20.88
N GLU A 186 -19.03 -7.40 21.15
CA GLU A 186 -18.34 -7.90 22.34
C GLU A 186 -16.84 -7.58 22.33
N ALA A 187 -16.20 -7.58 21.16
CA ALA A 187 -14.81 -7.14 21.02
C ALA A 187 -14.65 -5.64 21.34
N LEU A 188 -15.60 -4.80 20.92
CA LEU A 188 -15.60 -3.36 21.27
C LEU A 188 -15.85 -3.13 22.76
N ASP A 189 -16.78 -3.87 23.39
CA ASP A 189 -17.02 -3.76 24.82
C ASP A 189 -15.81 -4.20 25.64
N ALA A 190 -15.18 -5.31 25.27
CA ALA A 190 -13.96 -5.79 25.89
C ALA A 190 -12.81 -4.77 25.74
N ALA A 191 -12.80 -4.01 24.65
CA ALA A 191 -11.84 -2.93 24.41
C ALA A 191 -12.20 -1.64 25.15
N GLY A 192 -13.41 -1.53 25.74
CA GLY A 192 -13.91 -0.32 26.38
C GLY A 192 -14.33 0.78 25.40
N ILE A 193 -14.65 0.40 24.15
CA ILE A 193 -15.00 1.32 23.07
C ILE A 193 -16.52 1.34 22.91
N PRO A 194 -17.17 2.53 22.83
CA PRO A 194 -18.61 2.59 22.66
C PRO A 194 -19.05 1.97 21.33
N ARG A 195 -20.04 1.07 21.37
CA ARG A 195 -20.56 0.42 20.17
C ARG A 195 -21.21 1.45 19.24
N PRO A 196 -20.96 1.39 17.92
CA PRO A 196 -21.63 2.26 16.96
C PRO A 196 -23.14 1.94 16.89
N PRO A 197 -24.00 2.89 16.49
CA PRO A 197 -25.46 2.78 16.61
C PRO A 197 -26.08 1.51 15.99
N HIS A 198 -25.53 1.02 14.88
CA HIS A 198 -26.02 -0.16 14.18
C HIS A 198 -25.63 -1.50 14.83
N LEU A 199 -24.84 -1.48 15.91
CA LEU A 199 -24.46 -2.65 16.72
C LEU A 199 -25.02 -2.58 18.16
N GLN A 200 -25.96 -1.66 18.39
CA GLN A 200 -26.65 -1.50 19.67
C GLN A 200 -27.91 -2.37 19.78
N ASP A 201 -28.46 -2.85 18.67
CA ASP A 201 -29.62 -3.75 18.62
C ASP A 201 -29.19 -5.21 18.42
N GLY A 202 -29.36 -6.03 19.46
CA GLY A 202 -29.22 -7.48 19.39
C GLY A 202 -30.40 -8.14 18.68
N GLY A 203 -30.54 -7.86 17.37
CA GLY A 203 -31.48 -8.54 16.49
C GLY A 203 -30.77 -9.61 15.67
N GLU A 204 -30.93 -10.85 16.11
CA GLU A 204 -30.62 -12.10 15.41
C GLU A 204 -31.11 -12.06 13.95
N GLU A 205 -30.21 -12.26 12.97
CA GLU A 205 -30.63 -12.70 11.63
C GLU A 205 -30.01 -14.08 11.36
N ALA A 206 -30.93 -15.04 11.26
CA ALA A 206 -30.76 -16.46 10.98
C ALA A 206 -30.39 -16.74 9.50
#